data_AF-A0A7X1KBB2-F1
#
_entry.id   AF-A0A7X1KBB2-F1
#
_cell.length_a   1.000
_cell.length_b   1.000
_cell.length_c   1.000
_cell.angle_alpha   90.00
_cell.angle_beta   90.00
_cell.angle_gamma   90.00
#
_symmetry.space_group_name_H-M   'P 1'
#
loop_
_entity.id
_entity.type
_entity.pdbx_description
1 polymer ?
#
loop_
_entity_poly.entity_id
_entity_poly.type
_entity_poly.pdbx_seq_one_letter_code
_entity_poly.pdbx_strand_id
1 'polypeptide(L)'
;MTGPVPDTLVIDAATEACSVALIRAGAVIAADFRLLGRGHAEQLVPMIAALPGRGRAPRIAVARGPGSFTGLRVGLAAARALALAWGAELVGYPTLALIAAQARAQAQAGAAMAGGGRSGEAPDAAARAVCVATTGGHGEWFVQEFDEQGQALGELVSATPAAAAALAQAGLVAGSQAEALVERRGYGQALACWPDARAFPLLPAHLLTGDTTPLYGRAPDARLPAAARGGEVAAR
;
A
#
# COMPACT_ATOMS: atom_id res chain seq x y z
N MET A 1 6.04 2.99 -27.74
CA MET A 1 6.01 1.52 -27.82
C MET A 1 6.32 0.98 -26.43
N THR A 2 5.30 0.55 -25.68
CA THR A 2 5.51 -0.10 -24.38
C THR A 2 6.05 -1.50 -24.63
N GLY A 3 7.27 -1.79 -24.16
CA GLY A 3 7.83 -3.14 -24.20
C GLY A 3 6.97 -4.16 -23.45
N PRO A 4 7.26 -5.47 -23.56
CA PRO A 4 6.52 -6.50 -22.84
C PRO A 4 6.58 -6.24 -21.33
N VAL A 5 5.44 -6.40 -20.65
CA VAL A 5 5.37 -6.29 -19.18
C VAL A 5 6.25 -7.39 -18.59
N PRO A 6 7.30 -7.05 -17.81
CA PRO A 6 8.22 -8.06 -17.31
C PRO A 6 7.55 -8.92 -16.23
N ASP A 7 7.94 -10.19 -16.19
CA ASP A 7 7.59 -11.09 -15.11
C ASP A 7 8.05 -10.48 -13.77
N THR A 8 7.15 -10.47 -12.78
CA THR A 8 7.34 -9.70 -11.56
C THR A 8 7.00 -10.54 -10.33
N LEU A 9 7.91 -10.58 -9.35
CA LEU A 9 7.59 -10.98 -7.99
C LEU A 9 7.11 -9.74 -7.23
N VAL A 10 5.91 -9.79 -6.67
CA VAL A 10 5.34 -8.72 -5.85
C VAL A 10 5.40 -9.12 -4.39
N ILE A 11 5.82 -8.20 -3.53
CA ILE A 11 5.94 -8.38 -2.08
C ILE A 11 5.24 -7.23 -1.36
N ASP A 12 4.21 -7.54 -0.58
CA ASP A 12 3.63 -6.61 0.39
C ASP A 12 3.71 -7.18 1.80
N ALA A 13 4.33 -6.44 2.70
CA ALA A 13 4.37 -6.76 4.13
C ALA A 13 4.18 -5.47 4.95
N ALA A 14 3.56 -4.44 4.36
CA ALA A 14 3.47 -3.13 4.99
C ALA A 14 2.49 -3.12 6.17
N THR A 15 1.38 -3.85 6.08
CA THR A 15 0.28 -3.81 7.06
C THR A 15 0.29 -5.05 7.95
N GLU A 16 -0.81 -5.35 8.66
CA GLU A 16 -1.04 -6.67 9.24
C GLU A 16 -1.21 -7.79 8.20
N ALA A 17 -1.34 -7.46 6.92
CA ALA A 17 -1.29 -8.44 5.84
C ALA A 17 0.14 -8.63 5.33
N CYS A 18 0.51 -9.90 5.11
CA CYS A 18 1.66 -10.31 4.33
C CYS A 18 1.14 -10.99 3.06
N SER A 19 1.59 -10.53 1.89
CA SER A 19 1.19 -11.11 0.62
C SER A 19 2.32 -11.11 -0.40
N VAL A 20 2.31 -12.14 -1.24
CA VAL A 20 3.25 -12.31 -2.35
C VAL A 20 2.51 -12.79 -3.58
N ALA A 21 2.95 -12.36 -4.76
CA ALA A 21 2.41 -12.84 -6.03
C ALA A 21 3.51 -12.95 -7.08
N LEU A 22 3.46 -14.02 -7.88
CA LEU A 22 4.24 -14.14 -9.10
C LEU A 22 3.33 -13.79 -10.28
N ILE A 23 3.70 -12.75 -11.02
CA ILE A 23 2.95 -12.25 -12.17
C ILE A 23 3.79 -12.48 -13.42
N ARG A 24 3.16 -13.01 -14.47
CA ARG A 24 3.80 -13.21 -15.78
C ARG A 24 2.91 -12.69 -16.88
N ALA A 25 3.47 -11.88 -17.77
CA ALA A 25 2.72 -11.22 -18.85
C ALA A 25 1.39 -10.56 -18.37
N GLY A 26 1.40 -9.95 -17.19
CA GLY A 26 0.22 -9.30 -16.58
C GLY A 26 -0.77 -10.24 -15.87
N ALA A 27 -0.59 -11.57 -15.95
CA ALA A 27 -1.44 -12.54 -15.29
C ALA A 27 -0.84 -13.02 -13.96
N VAL A 28 -1.67 -13.20 -12.94
CA VAL A 28 -1.27 -13.81 -11.66
C VAL A 28 -1.09 -15.32 -11.87
N ILE A 29 0.13 -15.81 -11.68
CA ILE A 29 0.47 -17.23 -11.83
C ILE A 29 0.29 -17.98 -10.51
N ALA A 30 0.72 -17.38 -9.41
CA ALA A 30 0.56 -17.90 -8.07
C ALA A 30 0.62 -16.75 -7.08
N ALA A 31 -0.04 -16.90 -5.94
CA ALA A 31 -0.01 -15.93 -4.87
C ALA A 31 -0.29 -16.60 -3.53
N ASP A 32 0.16 -15.94 -2.45
CA ASP A 32 -0.21 -16.26 -1.08
C ASP A 32 -0.53 -14.94 -0.36
N PHE A 33 -1.57 -14.94 0.45
CA PHE A 33 -2.04 -13.80 1.22
C PHE A 33 -2.40 -14.29 2.62
N ARG A 34 -1.87 -13.64 3.66
CA ARG A 34 -2.12 -13.99 5.05
C ARG A 34 -2.30 -12.73 5.89
N LEU A 35 -3.35 -12.70 6.69
CA LEU A 35 -3.48 -11.73 7.79
C LEU A 35 -2.68 -12.22 8.98
N LEU A 36 -1.54 -11.59 9.21
CA LEU A 36 -0.57 -11.90 10.24
C LEU A 36 -0.54 -10.77 11.28
N GLY A 37 -1.14 -10.98 12.45
CA GLY A 37 -0.99 -10.02 13.55
C GLY A 37 0.48 -9.83 13.98
N ARG A 38 1.32 -10.87 13.81
CA ARG A 38 2.77 -10.87 14.05
C ARG A 38 3.45 -11.96 13.20
N GLY A 39 4.77 -11.90 13.06
CA GLY A 39 5.55 -12.97 12.42
C GLY A 39 5.85 -12.79 10.93
N HIS A 40 5.83 -11.54 10.44
CA HIS A 40 6.10 -11.25 9.02
C HIS A 40 7.46 -11.78 8.55
N ALA A 41 8.50 -11.69 9.39
CA ALA A 41 9.86 -12.11 9.04
C ALA A 41 9.96 -13.63 8.82
N GLU A 42 9.25 -14.39 9.65
CA GLU A 42 9.23 -15.84 9.64
C GLU A 42 8.38 -16.39 8.48
N GLN A 43 7.36 -15.65 8.04
CA GLN A 43 6.43 -16.11 7.01
C GLN A 43 6.83 -15.69 5.59
N LEU A 44 7.41 -14.51 5.40
CA LEU A 44 7.61 -13.94 4.06
C LEU A 44 8.48 -14.83 3.16
N VAL A 45 9.66 -15.25 3.62
CA VAL A 45 10.58 -16.06 2.81
C VAL A 45 9.97 -17.44 2.47
N PRO A 46 9.35 -18.18 3.41
CA PRO A 46 8.60 -19.39 3.07
C PRO A 46 7.48 -19.17 2.05
N MET A 47 6.72 -18.07 2.15
CA MET A 47 5.66 -17.76 1.18
C MET A 47 6.23 -17.57 -0.23
N ILE A 48 7.35 -16.84 -0.38
CA ILE A 48 8.03 -16.66 -1.68
C ILE A 48 8.54 -18.01 -2.20
N ALA A 49 9.16 -18.81 -1.33
CA ALA A 49 9.74 -20.11 -1.70
C ALA A 49 8.69 -21.13 -2.18
N ALA A 50 7.44 -21.00 -1.73
CA ALA A 50 6.33 -21.83 -2.14
C ALA A 50 5.78 -21.48 -3.54
N LEU A 51 6.12 -20.30 -4.09
CA LEU A 51 5.73 -19.92 -5.45
C LEU A 51 6.47 -20.76 -6.49
N PRO A 52 5.90 -20.97 -7.70
CA PRO A 52 6.58 -21.63 -8.80
C PRO A 52 7.95 -20.99 -9.10
N GLY A 53 8.97 -21.82 -9.30
CA GLY A 53 10.34 -21.32 -9.50
C GLY A 53 10.89 -20.53 -8.30
N ARG A 54 10.35 -20.73 -7.08
CA ARG A 54 10.69 -20.01 -5.85
C ARG A 54 10.48 -18.49 -5.97
N GLY A 55 9.52 -18.09 -6.80
CA GLY A 55 9.20 -16.68 -7.05
C GLY A 55 10.26 -15.93 -7.87
N ARG A 56 11.27 -16.61 -8.45
CA ARG A 56 12.33 -15.93 -9.22
C ARG A 56 11.73 -15.23 -10.45
N ALA A 57 12.01 -13.93 -10.55
CA ALA A 57 11.52 -13.06 -11.61
C ALA A 57 12.59 -12.00 -11.98
N PRO A 58 12.61 -11.48 -13.22
CA PRO A 58 13.50 -10.40 -13.63
C PRO A 58 13.18 -9.05 -12.99
N ARG A 59 11.97 -8.89 -12.43
CA ARG A 59 11.57 -7.73 -11.63
C ARG A 59 11.04 -8.15 -10.27
N ILE A 60 11.35 -7.37 -9.25
CA ILE A 60 10.73 -7.44 -7.92
C ILE A 60 10.04 -6.10 -7.67
N ALA A 61 8.76 -6.15 -7.33
CA ALA A 61 7.99 -5.01 -6.85
C ALA A 61 7.75 -5.15 -5.34
N VAL A 62 8.00 -4.09 -4.58
CA VAL A 62 7.85 -4.11 -3.12
C VAL A 62 7.08 -2.91 -2.60
N ALA A 63 6.20 -3.16 -1.64
CA ALA A 63 5.47 -2.12 -0.96
C ALA A 63 6.40 -1.18 -0.19
N ARG A 64 6.21 0.13 -0.38
CA ARG A 64 6.96 1.18 0.33
C ARG A 64 6.27 1.69 1.57
N GLY A 65 5.01 1.33 1.77
CA GLY A 65 4.18 1.86 2.86
C GLY A 65 3.20 2.93 2.39
N PRO A 66 2.52 3.58 3.34
CA PRO A 66 2.70 3.49 4.80
C PRO A 66 2.31 2.15 5.40
N GLY A 67 2.77 1.92 6.63
CA GLY A 67 2.53 0.67 7.35
C GLY A 67 3.39 0.51 8.60
N SER A 68 3.39 -0.70 9.15
CA SER A 68 4.19 -1.07 10.31
C SER A 68 5.70 -0.96 10.01
N PHE A 69 6.43 -0.38 10.95
CA PHE A 69 7.89 -0.21 10.84
C PHE A 69 8.62 -1.54 10.60
N THR A 70 8.23 -2.57 11.34
CA THR A 70 8.81 -3.91 11.23
C THR A 70 8.48 -4.54 9.87
N GLY A 71 7.21 -4.49 9.45
CA GLY A 71 6.76 -5.11 8.21
C GLY A 71 7.43 -4.50 6.97
N LEU A 72 7.50 -3.16 6.92
CA LEU A 72 8.20 -2.45 5.84
C LEU A 72 9.67 -2.85 5.74
N ARG A 73 10.38 -2.95 6.87
CA ARG A 73 11.78 -3.36 6.88
C ARG A 73 11.96 -4.80 6.45
N VAL A 74 11.08 -5.71 6.88
CA VAL A 74 11.09 -7.12 6.45
C VAL A 74 10.90 -7.23 4.94
N GLY A 75 9.86 -6.61 4.39
CA GLY A 75 9.57 -6.63 2.95
C GLY A 75 10.69 -6.02 2.11
N LEU A 76 11.14 -4.83 2.46
CA LEU A 76 12.20 -4.12 1.74
C LEU A 76 13.55 -4.84 1.83
N ALA A 77 13.91 -5.41 2.98
CA ALA A 77 15.15 -6.17 3.13
C ALA A 77 15.13 -7.45 2.28
N ALA A 78 14.03 -8.20 2.31
CA ALA A 78 13.86 -9.38 1.48
C ALA A 78 13.93 -9.03 -0.01
N ALA A 79 13.19 -8.01 -0.45
CA ALA A 79 13.18 -7.58 -1.85
C ALA A 79 14.56 -7.14 -2.34
N ARG A 80 15.30 -6.36 -1.54
CA ARG A 80 16.68 -5.93 -1.87
C ARG A 80 17.65 -7.09 -1.96
N ALA A 81 17.59 -8.02 -1.01
CA ALA A 81 18.46 -9.20 -1.01
C ALA A 81 18.20 -10.09 -2.22
N LEU A 82 16.93 -10.34 -2.55
CA LEU A 82 16.55 -11.13 -3.72
C LEU A 82 16.91 -10.42 -5.03
N ALA A 83 16.68 -9.10 -5.12
CA ALA A 83 17.05 -8.33 -6.31
C ALA A 83 18.55 -8.40 -6.59
N LEU A 84 19.37 -8.24 -5.55
CA LEU A 84 20.83 -8.41 -5.63
C LEU A 84 21.21 -9.82 -6.07
N ALA A 85 20.63 -10.85 -5.44
CA ALA A 85 20.96 -12.25 -5.72
C ALA A 85 20.52 -12.70 -7.12
N TRP A 86 19.43 -12.14 -7.66
CA TRP A 86 18.86 -12.54 -8.94
C TRP A 86 19.29 -11.65 -10.11
N GLY A 87 19.95 -10.51 -9.84
CA GLY A 87 20.18 -9.47 -10.84
C GLY A 87 18.87 -8.88 -11.35
N ALA A 88 17.85 -8.81 -10.50
CA ALA A 88 16.51 -8.36 -10.87
C ALA A 88 16.37 -6.83 -10.68
N GLU A 89 15.54 -6.22 -11.53
CA GLU A 89 15.08 -4.85 -11.34
C GLU A 89 14.24 -4.75 -10.06
N LEU A 90 14.53 -3.77 -9.20
CA LEU A 90 13.75 -3.53 -7.98
C LEU A 90 12.95 -2.24 -8.12
N VAL A 91 11.63 -2.33 -7.96
CA VAL A 91 10.72 -1.18 -7.95
C VAL A 91 9.89 -1.16 -6.67
N GLY A 92 9.62 0.05 -6.16
CA GLY A 92 8.73 0.29 -5.05
C GLY A 92 7.36 0.80 -5.51
N TYR A 93 6.31 0.51 -4.74
CA TYR A 93 4.97 1.08 -4.95
C TYR A 93 4.31 1.51 -3.62
N PRO A 94 3.41 2.52 -3.63
CA PRO A 94 2.70 2.96 -2.43
C PRO A 94 1.58 2.00 -2.05
N THR A 95 1.55 1.58 -0.78
CA THR A 95 0.60 0.59 -0.25
C THR A 95 -0.84 1.07 -0.35
N LEU A 96 -1.12 2.33 -0.02
CA LEU A 96 -2.51 2.83 -0.07
C LEU A 96 -3.05 2.88 -1.51
N ALA A 97 -2.20 3.15 -2.50
CA ALA A 97 -2.65 3.13 -3.89
C ALA A 97 -3.04 1.73 -4.36
N LEU A 98 -2.36 0.68 -3.88
CA LEU A 98 -2.72 -0.71 -4.16
C LEU A 98 -4.11 -1.04 -3.58
N ILE A 99 -4.34 -0.65 -2.33
CA ILE A 99 -5.65 -0.82 -1.67
C ILE A 99 -6.74 -0.04 -2.42
N ALA A 100 -6.47 1.19 -2.85
CA ALA A 100 -7.42 1.98 -3.65
C ALA A 100 -7.75 1.29 -4.98
N ALA A 101 -6.76 0.74 -5.67
CA ALA A 101 -6.95 0.01 -6.92
C ALA A 101 -7.77 -1.27 -6.73
N GLN A 102 -7.50 -2.03 -5.65
CA GLN A 102 -8.29 -3.19 -5.24
C GLN A 102 -9.76 -2.82 -5.00
N ALA A 103 -9.99 -1.76 -4.23
CA ALA A 103 -11.32 -1.30 -3.89
C ALA A 103 -12.13 -0.88 -5.12
N ARG A 104 -11.52 -0.12 -6.04
CA ARG A 104 -12.15 0.26 -7.30
C ARG A 104 -12.55 -0.95 -8.13
N ALA A 105 -11.65 -1.93 -8.29
CA ALA A 105 -11.95 -3.14 -9.05
C ALA A 105 -13.09 -3.97 -8.42
N GLN A 106 -13.12 -4.09 -7.09
CA GLN A 106 -14.18 -4.80 -6.38
C GLN A 106 -15.54 -4.08 -6.51
N ALA A 107 -15.56 -2.76 -6.39
CA ALA A 107 -16.78 -1.96 -6.58
C ALA A 107 -17.33 -2.08 -8.01
N GLN A 108 -16.46 -2.05 -9.01
CA GLN A 108 -16.84 -2.23 -10.42
C GLN A 108 -17.40 -3.63 -10.69
N ALA A 109 -16.79 -4.68 -10.14
CA ALA A 109 -17.28 -6.05 -10.25
C ALA A 109 -18.65 -6.22 -9.59
N GLY A 110 -18.85 -5.64 -8.40
CA GLY A 110 -20.14 -5.64 -7.70
C GLY A 110 -21.25 -4.94 -8.51
N ALA A 111 -20.95 -3.78 -9.09
CA ALA A 111 -21.89 -3.05 -9.94
C ALA A 111 -22.29 -3.83 -11.20
N ALA A 112 -21.33 -4.50 -11.85
CA ALA A 112 -21.60 -5.34 -13.03
C ALA A 112 -22.52 -6.53 -12.71
N MET A 113 -22.38 -7.13 -11.53
CA MET A 113 -23.22 -8.25 -11.07
C MET A 113 -24.63 -7.81 -10.65
N ALA A 114 -24.79 -6.57 -10.16
CA ALA A 114 -26.07 -6.04 -9.70
C ALA A 114 -26.95 -5.44 -10.82
N GLY A 115 -26.41 -5.20 -12.02
CA GLY A 115 -26.99 -4.25 -12.98
C GLY A 115 -27.18 -4.76 -14.42
N GLY A 116 -27.91 -5.87 -14.61
CA GLY A 116 -28.53 -6.15 -15.91
C GLY A 116 -29.60 -5.11 -16.25
N GLY A 117 -29.23 -3.88 -16.65
CA GLY A 117 -30.19 -2.88 -17.12
C GLY A 117 -29.77 -1.40 -17.01
N ARG A 118 -29.53 -0.83 -18.19
CA ARG A 118 -29.77 0.57 -18.61
C ARG A 118 -28.88 1.71 -18.08
N SER A 119 -27.99 2.12 -18.99
CA SER A 119 -27.79 3.48 -19.51
C SER A 119 -27.74 4.66 -18.54
N GLY A 120 -26.58 5.33 -18.54
CA GLY A 120 -26.58 6.71 -19.03
C GLY A 120 -26.47 7.81 -17.98
N GLU A 121 -25.48 7.72 -17.09
CA GLU A 121 -24.71 8.88 -16.61
C GLU A 121 -23.49 8.29 -15.89
N ALA A 122 -22.27 8.68 -16.29
CA ALA A 122 -21.10 8.31 -15.51
C ALA A 122 -21.27 9.01 -14.14
N PRO A 123 -21.29 8.27 -13.01
CA PRO A 123 -21.27 8.92 -11.71
C PRO A 123 -20.08 9.89 -11.68
N ASP A 124 -20.28 11.07 -11.10
CA ASP A 124 -19.28 12.12 -10.95
C ASP A 124 -17.90 11.50 -10.61
N ALA A 125 -16.81 12.00 -11.20
CA ALA A 125 -15.46 11.52 -10.91
C ALA A 125 -15.17 11.52 -9.39
N ALA A 126 -15.78 12.46 -8.65
CA ALA A 126 -15.75 12.51 -7.19
C ALA A 126 -16.49 11.32 -6.52
N ALA A 127 -17.56 10.80 -7.13
CA ALA A 127 -18.29 9.62 -6.66
C ALA A 127 -17.53 8.29 -6.87
N ARG A 128 -16.47 8.30 -7.70
CA ARG A 128 -15.60 7.14 -7.95
C ARG A 128 -14.25 7.21 -7.22
N ALA A 129 -14.01 8.30 -6.49
CA ALA A 129 -12.86 8.42 -5.62
C ALA A 129 -12.92 7.36 -4.50
N VAL A 130 -11.74 6.95 -4.03
CA VAL A 130 -11.58 6.03 -2.91
C VAL A 130 -10.74 6.70 -1.85
N CYS A 131 -11.29 6.81 -0.65
CA CYS A 131 -10.52 7.12 0.54
C CYS A 131 -9.94 5.81 1.08
N VAL A 132 -8.62 5.76 1.26
CA VAL A 132 -7.99 4.63 1.92
C VAL A 132 -7.65 5.02 3.35
N ALA A 133 -8.12 4.21 4.31
CA ALA A 133 -7.84 4.37 5.73
C ALA A 133 -7.34 3.04 6.32
N THR A 134 -6.09 3.03 6.76
CA THR A 134 -5.46 1.86 7.40
C THR A 134 -4.96 2.19 8.79
N THR A 135 -4.81 1.18 9.64
CA THR A 135 -4.18 1.31 10.96
C THR A 135 -2.80 1.96 10.83
N GLY A 136 -2.57 3.04 11.56
CA GLY A 136 -1.27 3.68 11.72
C GLY A 136 -0.63 3.38 13.06
N GLY A 137 0.33 4.22 13.47
CA GLY A 137 0.95 4.16 14.80
C GLY A 137 0.23 5.03 15.83
N HIS A 138 0.41 4.74 17.13
CA HIS A 138 -0.02 5.62 18.23
C HIS A 138 -1.52 6.00 18.25
N GLY A 139 -2.39 5.10 17.75
CA GLY A 139 -3.83 5.33 17.70
C GLY A 139 -4.28 6.23 16.53
N GLU A 140 -3.37 6.54 15.61
CA GLU A 140 -3.67 7.25 14.37
C GLU A 140 -3.94 6.28 13.21
N TRP A 141 -4.53 6.81 12.14
CA TRP A 141 -4.76 6.13 10.88
C TRP A 141 -3.95 6.81 9.78
N PHE A 142 -3.42 5.99 8.87
CA PHE A 142 -2.89 6.48 7.61
C PHE A 142 -4.05 6.67 6.64
N VAL A 143 -4.18 7.88 6.10
CA VAL A 143 -5.30 8.25 5.22
C VAL A 143 -4.77 8.91 3.96
N GLN A 144 -5.32 8.52 2.81
CA GLN A 144 -5.10 9.18 1.53
C GLN A 144 -6.27 8.91 0.59
N GLU A 145 -6.67 9.91 -0.18
CA GLU A 145 -7.71 9.77 -1.21
C GLU A 145 -7.11 9.63 -2.60
N PHE A 146 -7.79 8.84 -3.44
CA PHE A 146 -7.39 8.59 -4.81
C PHE A 146 -8.58 8.79 -5.74
N ASP A 147 -8.35 9.42 -6.89
CA ASP A 147 -9.37 9.58 -7.93
C ASP A 147 -9.66 8.26 -8.67
N GLU A 148 -10.52 8.31 -9.71
CA GLU A 148 -10.87 7.14 -10.49
C GLU A 148 -9.71 6.59 -11.35
N GLN A 149 -8.71 7.42 -11.67
CA GLN A 149 -7.48 7.06 -12.39
C GLN A 149 -6.39 6.52 -11.44
N GLY A 150 -6.60 6.60 -10.14
CA GLY A 150 -5.64 6.19 -9.11
C GLY A 150 -4.57 7.23 -8.80
N GLN A 151 -4.75 8.49 -9.22
CA GLN A 151 -3.92 9.59 -8.75
C GLN A 151 -4.29 9.94 -7.31
N ALA A 152 -3.30 10.31 -6.51
CA ALA A 152 -3.56 10.84 -5.17
C ALA A 152 -4.21 12.23 -5.28
N LEU A 153 -5.33 12.42 -4.58
CA LEU A 153 -6.03 13.71 -4.47
C LEU A 153 -5.45 14.62 -3.38
N GLY A 154 -4.55 14.08 -2.56
CA GLY A 154 -3.86 14.81 -1.51
C GLY A 154 -2.67 14.02 -0.96
N GLU A 155 -1.92 14.66 -0.07
CA GLU A 155 -0.81 14.04 0.63
C GLU A 155 -1.27 12.91 1.54
N LEU A 156 -0.39 11.94 1.74
CA LEU A 156 -0.56 10.93 2.79
C LEU A 156 -0.53 11.62 4.16
N VAL A 157 -1.55 11.37 4.99
CA VAL A 157 -1.61 11.90 6.36
C VAL A 157 -1.66 10.78 7.40
N SER A 158 -1.00 11.01 8.54
CA SER A 158 -1.23 10.29 9.79
C SER A 158 -2.15 11.15 10.64
N ALA A 159 -3.35 10.66 10.95
CA ALA A 159 -4.38 11.46 11.59
C ALA A 159 -5.11 10.66 12.67
N THR A 160 -5.58 11.34 13.72
CA THR A 160 -6.48 10.71 14.69
C THR A 160 -7.78 10.25 14.00
N PRO A 161 -8.51 9.26 14.54
CA PRO A 161 -9.77 8.80 13.97
C PRO A 161 -10.77 9.93 13.71
N ALA A 162 -10.83 10.92 14.60
CA ALA A 162 -11.69 12.10 14.44
C ALA A 162 -11.25 12.99 13.27
N ALA A 163 -9.95 13.27 13.15
CA ALA A 163 -9.42 14.07 12.04
C ALA A 163 -9.54 13.33 10.69
N ALA A 164 -9.27 12.03 10.67
CA ALA A 164 -9.44 11.18 9.49
C ALA A 164 -10.89 11.20 8.97
N ALA A 165 -11.88 11.07 9.86
CA ALA A 165 -13.30 11.14 9.51
C ALA A 165 -13.73 12.51 8.97
N ALA A 166 -13.09 13.60 9.42
CA ALA A 166 -13.34 14.95 8.92
C ALA A 166 -12.68 15.22 7.55
N LEU A 167 -11.52 14.59 7.27
CA LEU A 167 -10.79 14.75 6.02
C LEU A 167 -11.40 13.94 4.87
N ALA A 168 -11.87 12.72 5.14
CA ALA A 168 -12.37 11.80 4.13
C ALA A 168 -13.71 12.25 3.50
N GLN A 169 -13.68 12.60 2.22
CA GLN A 169 -14.82 13.01 1.41
C GLN A 169 -15.33 11.90 0.49
N ALA A 170 -14.46 10.98 0.06
CA ALA A 170 -14.82 9.96 -0.90
C ALA A 170 -15.99 9.08 -0.41
N GLY A 171 -16.92 8.75 -1.31
CA GLY A 171 -18.09 7.93 -1.00
C GLY A 171 -17.72 6.49 -0.61
N LEU A 172 -16.67 5.94 -1.22
CA LEU A 172 -16.10 4.63 -0.90
C LEU A 172 -14.86 4.80 -0.01
N VAL A 173 -14.84 4.08 1.11
CA VAL A 173 -13.70 4.02 2.03
C VAL A 173 -13.19 2.59 2.05
N ALA A 174 -11.89 2.40 1.85
CA ALA A 174 -11.25 1.09 1.83
C ALA A 174 -10.09 1.01 2.82
N GLY A 175 -9.76 -0.18 3.29
CA GLY A 175 -8.66 -0.39 4.24
C GLY A 175 -9.10 -1.03 5.54
N SER A 176 -8.15 -1.31 6.43
CA SER A 176 -8.43 -1.93 7.73
C SER A 176 -9.23 -1.05 8.70
N GLN A 177 -9.33 0.25 8.43
CA GLN A 177 -10.11 1.22 9.23
C GLN A 177 -11.33 1.76 8.48
N ALA A 178 -11.71 1.16 7.35
CA ALA A 178 -12.82 1.62 6.54
C ALA A 178 -14.15 1.68 7.31
N GLU A 179 -14.50 0.60 8.01
CA GLU A 179 -15.74 0.50 8.80
C GLU A 179 -15.78 1.53 9.91
N ALA A 180 -14.71 1.62 10.71
CA ALA A 180 -14.59 2.57 11.81
C ALA A 180 -14.65 4.03 11.35
N LEU A 181 -14.09 4.34 10.17
CA LEU A 181 -14.14 5.67 9.58
C LEU A 181 -15.57 6.01 9.13
N VAL A 182 -16.21 5.11 8.39
CA VAL A 182 -17.59 5.30 7.89
C VAL A 182 -18.58 5.44 9.03
N GLU A 183 -18.49 4.58 10.05
CA GLU A 183 -19.31 4.67 11.26
C GLU A 183 -19.16 6.03 11.95
N ARG A 184 -17.91 6.51 12.08
CA ARG A 184 -17.62 7.77 12.74
C ARG A 184 -18.12 8.99 11.97
N ARG A 185 -17.99 9.02 10.64
CA ARG A 185 -18.48 10.16 9.83
C ARG A 185 -19.97 10.09 9.52
N GLY A 186 -20.59 8.91 9.67
CA GLY A 186 -22.02 8.69 9.50
C GLY A 186 -22.51 8.52 8.05
N TYR A 187 -21.60 8.36 7.07
CA TYR A 187 -21.97 8.19 5.66
C TYR A 187 -20.93 7.42 4.83
N GLY A 188 -21.37 6.97 3.66
CA GLY A 188 -20.55 6.28 2.66
C GLY A 188 -20.51 4.77 2.82
N GLN A 189 -19.77 4.11 1.92
CA GLN A 189 -19.61 2.67 1.88
C GLN A 189 -18.23 2.29 2.42
N ALA A 190 -18.20 1.36 3.37
CA ALA A 190 -16.97 0.78 3.87
C ALA A 190 -16.64 -0.51 3.11
N LEU A 191 -15.36 -0.70 2.80
CA LEU A 191 -14.81 -1.91 2.23
C LEU A 191 -13.56 -2.33 3.00
N ALA A 192 -13.72 -3.31 3.88
CA ALA A 192 -12.59 -3.94 4.55
C ALA A 192 -11.66 -4.56 3.50
N CYS A 193 -10.46 -3.99 3.35
CA CYS A 193 -9.52 -4.35 2.30
C CYS A 193 -8.09 -4.24 2.83
N TRP A 194 -7.26 -5.21 2.47
CA TRP A 194 -5.84 -5.26 2.82
C TRP A 194 -5.01 -5.35 1.54
N PRO A 195 -3.74 -4.88 1.56
CA PRO A 195 -2.91 -4.90 0.37
C PRO A 195 -2.62 -6.34 -0.06
N ASP A 196 -3.11 -6.69 -1.25
CA ASP A 196 -2.95 -8.01 -1.82
C ASP A 196 -2.08 -7.92 -3.08
N ALA A 197 -0.93 -8.60 -3.04
CA ALA A 197 0.03 -8.64 -4.14
C ALA A 197 -0.59 -9.07 -5.49
N ARG A 198 -1.71 -9.81 -5.47
CA ARG A 198 -2.47 -10.18 -6.69
C ARG A 198 -3.00 -8.97 -7.46
N ALA A 199 -3.22 -7.86 -6.79
CA ALA A 199 -3.80 -6.66 -7.37
C ALA A 199 -2.77 -5.72 -8.02
N PHE A 200 -1.48 -6.05 -7.95
CA PHE A 200 -0.42 -5.25 -8.56
C PHE A 200 -0.64 -4.89 -10.04
N PRO A 201 -1.21 -5.75 -10.91
CA PRO A 201 -1.52 -5.36 -12.30
C PRO A 201 -2.50 -4.19 -12.43
N LEU A 202 -3.27 -3.87 -11.38
CA LEU A 202 -4.20 -2.75 -11.34
C LEU A 202 -3.50 -1.41 -11.03
N LEU A 203 -2.24 -1.43 -10.56
CA LEU A 203 -1.51 -0.22 -10.24
C LEU A 203 -1.07 0.52 -11.51
N PRO A 204 -1.33 1.83 -11.61
CA PRO A 204 -0.76 2.65 -12.66
C PRO A 204 0.78 2.63 -12.66
N ALA A 205 1.38 2.45 -13.83
CA ALA A 205 2.84 2.32 -13.97
C ALA A 205 3.64 3.54 -13.46
N HIS A 206 3.04 4.75 -13.48
CA HIS A 206 3.69 5.98 -13.00
C HIS A 206 3.87 6.01 -11.46
N LEU A 207 3.20 5.13 -10.72
CA LEU A 207 3.39 4.98 -9.27
C LEU A 207 4.57 4.08 -8.91
N LEU A 208 5.16 3.39 -9.89
CA LEU A 208 6.33 2.56 -9.70
C LEU A 208 7.59 3.42 -9.73
N THR A 209 8.51 3.17 -8.80
CA THR A 209 9.74 3.96 -8.68
C THR A 209 10.93 3.10 -8.26
N GLY A 210 12.13 3.44 -8.73
CA GLY A 210 13.37 2.81 -8.27
C GLY A 210 13.76 3.22 -6.84
N ASP A 211 13.16 4.29 -6.30
CA ASP A 211 13.34 4.66 -4.90
C ASP A 211 12.59 3.69 -3.99
N THR A 212 13.33 2.89 -3.24
CA THR A 212 12.77 1.94 -2.26
C THR A 212 12.89 2.44 -0.83
N THR A 213 12.99 3.75 -0.62
CA THR A 213 12.96 4.36 0.71
C THR A 213 11.57 4.14 1.33
N PRO A 214 11.48 3.64 2.57
CA PRO A 214 10.19 3.43 3.23
C PRO A 214 9.45 4.75 3.47
N LEU A 215 8.15 4.72 3.21
CA LEU A 215 7.19 5.77 3.55
C LEU A 215 6.58 5.42 4.91
N TYR A 216 6.99 6.09 5.98
CA TYR A 216 6.47 5.80 7.33
C TYR A 216 5.20 6.59 7.69
N GLY A 217 4.78 7.55 6.85
CA GLY A 217 3.60 8.40 7.10
C GLY A 217 3.76 9.42 8.24
N ARG A 218 4.90 9.43 8.95
CA ARG A 218 5.26 10.41 9.97
C ARG A 218 6.75 10.70 9.95
N ALA A 219 7.13 11.93 10.32
CA ALA A 219 8.53 12.26 10.59
C ALA A 219 9.03 11.45 11.81
N PRO A 220 10.31 11.04 11.86
CA PRO A 220 10.86 10.35 13.02
C PRO A 220 10.72 11.21 14.28
N ASP A 221 10.21 10.61 15.36
CA ASP A 221 10.01 11.27 16.67
C ASP A 221 11.34 11.67 17.36
N ALA A 222 12.47 11.20 16.84
CA ALA A 222 13.79 11.50 17.39
C ALA A 222 14.22 12.93 17.04
N ARG A 223 14.25 13.81 18.05
CA ARG A 223 14.94 15.10 17.96
C ARG A 223 16.44 14.87 18.09
N LEU A 224 17.24 15.45 17.19
CA LEU A 224 18.69 15.49 17.37
C LEU A 224 19.01 16.16 18.72
N PRO A 225 19.96 15.64 19.51
CA PRO A 225 20.44 16.35 20.69
C PRO A 225 20.85 17.76 20.27
N ALA A 226 20.33 18.78 20.96
CA ALA A 226 20.71 20.16 20.69
C ALA A 226 22.23 20.25 20.82
N ALA A 227 22.91 20.68 19.76
CA ALA A 227 24.36 20.90 19.79
C ALA A 227 24.68 21.80 20.99
N ALA A 228 25.46 21.27 21.94
CA ALA A 228 25.92 22.04 23.08
C ALA A 228 26.63 23.28 22.53
N ARG A 229 26.06 24.47 22.79
CA ARG A 229 26.72 25.72 22.45
C ARG A 229 28.05 25.73 23.19
N GLY A 230 29.14 25.89 22.44
CA GLY A 230 30.48 25.98 22.96
C GLY A 230 30.55 26.97 24.12
N GLY A 231 30.90 26.46 25.30
CA GLY A 231 31.35 27.28 26.41
C GLY A 231 32.81 27.58 26.21
N GLU A 232 33.09 28.79 25.75
CA GLU A 232 34.43 29.38 25.72
C GLU A 232 34.76 29.97 27.11
N VAL A 233 36.03 29.80 27.53
CA VAL A 233 36.79 30.55 28.58
C VAL A 233 36.45 30.18 30.05
N ALA A 234 37.39 29.91 30.97
CA ALA A 234 38.62 30.64 31.27
C ALA A 234 39.71 29.80 31.96
N ALA A 235 40.96 30.13 31.63
CA ALA A 235 42.16 29.80 32.37
C ALA A 235 42.12 30.33 33.82
N ARG A 236 42.56 29.49 34.76
CA ARG A 236 43.34 29.88 35.96
C ARG A 236 44.28 28.75 36.33
#